data_AF-E3GZG6-F1
#
_entry.id   AF-E3GZG6-F1
#
_cell.length_a   1.000
_cell.length_b   1.000
_cell.length_c   1.000
_cell.angle_alpha   90.00
_cell.angle_beta   90.00
_cell.angle_gamma   90.00
#
_symmetry.space_group_name_H-M   'P 1'
#
loop_
_entity.id
_entity.type
_entity.pdbx_description
1 polymer ?
#
loop_
_entity_poly.entity_id
_entity_poly.type
_entity_poly.pdbx_seq_one_letter_code
_entity_poly.pdbx_strand_id
1 'polypeptide(L)'
;MVTDLKKLAYKCALNNAVKHGGKAKESAVIGMIFSLEPKFRKNVQEVIQATKDAVKKVNKMEKDEQIKELERIGKIKSKRKEKKEELEELPEPHKNVVMRFAPSPSGPLHIGHARAAILNYEYTKRYNGKLIIRIEDTDPKKVYPDAYEMIPEDLEWLGVKYDEIVVQSDRIPIYYDIAKEVIKRNGGYICTCEPEKFRNLRDKSIPCPCRNNSVEENLEKWEQMFEMDEGEAVLRIKTDLKHKNPAVREWVAMRIVDAEHPRVGDKYRVFPTMNFAVAVDDHLMGMTHVLRGKDHLANTEKQKYLYKHMEWEPPVFIHYGRVMIEDSQLSTSNIRKKIEKGEYSGWDDPRLGTLRALKRRGIKPEALKKLILEIGIKMADVTVSWEKIYGFNRNIVEKEANRYFFVPNPKKVKIKGLPKNFEGKVVKRPLHPDFHERGYRKLTINKCVYLPTEDISGDGINFRLIDAINVKFEENDVIYHSKSLEDAHKIKAKMIQWLPCDEVIKAKVIMPDASVVKGVVEKNILKEKTNDIVQLERFGFARIDKIDKNEITLYYSHK
;
A
#
# COMPACT_ATOMS: atom_id res chain seq x y z
N MET A 1 -38.44 16.59 23.32
CA MET A 1 -37.88 15.29 22.86
C MET A 1 -38.59 14.76 21.61
N VAL A 2 -39.92 14.58 21.62
CA VAL A 2 -40.68 14.02 20.47
C VAL A 2 -40.52 14.84 19.17
N THR A 3 -40.49 16.17 19.26
CA THR A 3 -40.34 17.08 18.11
C THR A 3 -38.96 16.99 17.45
N ASP A 4 -37.94 16.62 18.22
CA ASP A 4 -36.55 16.47 17.76
C ASP A 4 -36.35 15.12 17.06
N LEU A 5 -36.94 14.05 17.61
CA LEU A 5 -36.96 12.72 17.00
C LEU A 5 -37.67 12.69 15.65
N LYS A 6 -38.83 13.35 15.52
CA LYS A 6 -39.55 13.43 14.24
C LYS A 6 -38.75 14.17 13.15
N LYS A 7 -38.10 15.27 13.51
CA LYS A 7 -37.21 16.02 12.60
C LYS A 7 -36.01 15.17 12.17
N LEU A 8 -35.38 14.48 13.11
CA LEU A 8 -34.26 13.58 12.84
C LEU A 8 -34.67 12.41 11.95
N ALA A 9 -35.79 11.75 12.23
CA ALA A 9 -36.31 10.65 11.43
C ALA A 9 -36.63 11.09 9.99
N TYR A 10 -37.25 12.25 9.82
CA TYR A 10 -37.53 12.84 8.51
C TYR A 10 -36.25 13.13 7.72
N LYS A 11 -35.26 13.75 8.37
CA LYS A 11 -33.95 14.04 7.77
C LYS A 11 -33.19 12.76 7.38
N CYS A 12 -33.22 11.73 8.23
CA CYS A 12 -32.64 10.41 7.94
C CYS A 12 -33.33 9.72 6.76
N ALA A 13 -34.67 9.78 6.70
CA ALA A 13 -35.45 9.23 5.60
C ALA A 13 -35.14 9.92 4.26
N LEU A 14 -35.10 11.26 4.21
CA LEU A 14 -34.71 12.01 3.01
C LEU A 14 -33.29 11.65 2.53
N ASN A 15 -32.32 11.61 3.46
CA ASN A 15 -30.95 11.27 3.12
C ASN A 15 -30.80 9.81 2.65
N ASN A 16 -31.63 8.89 3.14
CA ASN A 16 -31.68 7.50 2.66
C ASN A 16 -32.36 7.40 1.27
N ALA A 17 -33.50 8.05 1.08
CA ALA A 17 -34.24 8.03 -0.18
C ALA A 17 -33.42 8.60 -1.35
N VAL A 18 -32.77 9.75 -1.17
CA VAL A 18 -31.93 10.37 -2.20
C VAL A 18 -30.76 9.46 -2.61
N LYS A 19 -30.18 8.72 -1.66
CA LYS A 19 -29.12 7.73 -1.94
C LYS A 19 -29.62 6.46 -2.63
N HIS A 20 -30.88 6.09 -2.41
CA HIS A 20 -31.46 4.84 -2.89
C HIS A 20 -32.58 5.06 -3.90
N GLY A 21 -32.36 6.00 -4.83
CA GLY A 21 -33.21 6.14 -6.02
C GLY A 21 -34.65 6.55 -5.72
N GLY A 22 -34.88 7.31 -4.65
CA GLY A 22 -36.20 7.83 -4.27
C GLY A 22 -36.92 7.01 -3.19
N LYS A 23 -36.35 5.90 -2.73
CA LYS A 23 -36.99 5.00 -1.74
C LYS A 23 -36.17 4.90 -0.46
N ALA A 24 -36.71 5.44 0.64
CA ALA A 24 -36.22 5.20 1.98
C ALA A 24 -36.68 3.83 2.50
N LYS A 25 -35.78 3.15 3.25
CA LYS A 25 -36.06 1.89 3.95
C LYS A 25 -36.08 2.11 5.46
N GLU A 26 -37.12 1.63 6.13
CA GLU A 26 -37.32 1.81 7.58
C GLU A 26 -36.14 1.29 8.41
N SER A 27 -35.65 0.09 8.12
CA SER A 27 -34.50 -0.51 8.84
C SER A 27 -33.23 0.32 8.72
N ALA A 28 -32.96 0.89 7.54
CA ALA A 28 -31.81 1.76 7.32
C ALA A 28 -31.97 3.10 8.07
N VAL A 29 -33.17 3.69 8.06
CA VAL A 29 -33.46 4.95 8.76
C VAL A 29 -33.37 4.79 10.27
N ILE A 30 -33.89 3.71 10.84
CA ILE A 30 -33.74 3.37 12.28
C ILE A 30 -32.25 3.27 12.64
N GLY A 31 -31.47 2.54 11.83
CA GLY A 31 -30.02 2.42 12.03
C GLY A 31 -29.30 3.77 12.01
N MET A 32 -29.69 4.68 11.10
CA MET A 32 -29.14 6.04 11.04
C MET A 32 -29.50 6.87 12.27
N ILE A 33 -30.74 6.83 12.75
CA ILE A 33 -31.18 7.55 13.96
C ILE A 33 -30.36 7.10 15.17
N PHE A 34 -30.20 5.79 15.39
CA PHE A 34 -29.40 5.26 16.50
C PHE A 34 -27.90 5.55 16.38
N SER A 35 -27.40 5.72 15.16
CA SER A 35 -26.01 6.10 14.92
C SER A 35 -25.77 7.58 15.24
N LEU A 36 -26.73 8.45 14.96
CA LEU A 36 -26.60 9.90 15.17
C LEU A 36 -26.89 10.28 16.62
N GLU A 37 -27.89 9.65 17.23
CA GLU A 37 -28.38 9.98 18.58
C GLU A 37 -28.61 8.68 19.38
N PRO A 38 -27.54 8.07 19.94
CA PRO A 38 -27.62 6.81 20.68
C PRO A 38 -28.58 6.82 21.87
N LYS A 39 -28.89 8.01 22.41
CA LYS A 39 -29.85 8.21 23.50
C LYS A 39 -31.25 7.65 23.18
N PHE A 40 -31.64 7.65 21.90
CA PHE A 40 -32.95 7.14 21.47
C PHE A 40 -33.08 5.62 21.51
N ARG A 41 -32.00 4.87 21.78
CA ARG A 41 -32.07 3.41 22.02
C ARG A 41 -32.90 3.04 23.25
N LYS A 42 -33.14 3.99 24.16
CA LYS A 42 -34.03 3.80 25.32
C LYS A 42 -35.52 3.92 24.97
N ASN A 43 -35.86 4.44 23.78
CA ASN A 43 -37.25 4.73 23.35
C ASN A 43 -37.53 4.10 21.98
N VAL A 44 -37.23 2.81 21.81
CA VAL A 44 -37.26 2.12 20.51
C VAL A 44 -38.64 2.20 19.81
N GLN A 45 -39.73 2.06 20.56
CA GLN A 45 -41.09 2.11 20.01
C GLN A 45 -41.42 3.47 19.39
N GLU A 46 -41.02 4.57 20.04
CA GLU A 46 -41.20 5.92 19.49
C GLU A 46 -40.37 6.15 18.22
N VAL A 47 -39.15 5.59 18.17
CA VAL A 47 -38.27 5.67 16.99
C VAL A 47 -38.85 4.90 15.80
N ILE A 48 -39.41 3.72 16.04
CA ILE A 48 -40.08 2.92 15.02
C ILE A 48 -41.26 3.71 14.44
N GLN A 49 -42.11 4.28 15.30
CA GLN A 49 -43.28 5.03 14.86
C GLN A 49 -42.89 6.29 14.08
N ALA A 50 -41.95 7.09 14.60
CA ALA A 50 -41.45 8.28 13.90
C ALA A 50 -40.77 7.95 12.56
N THR A 51 -40.09 6.79 12.48
CA THR A 51 -39.47 6.32 11.24
C THR A 51 -40.51 5.92 10.21
N LYS A 52 -41.54 5.16 10.60
CA LYS A 52 -42.64 4.77 9.70
C LYS A 52 -43.31 5.99 9.08
N ASP A 53 -43.63 6.99 9.91
CA ASP A 53 -44.25 8.23 9.46
C ASP A 53 -43.35 9.01 8.50
N ALA A 54 -42.05 9.12 8.83
CA ALA A 54 -41.05 9.79 8.01
C ALA A 54 -40.84 9.09 6.66
N VAL A 55 -40.65 7.77 6.65
CA VAL A 55 -40.43 6.98 5.43
C VAL A 55 -41.67 7.03 4.53
N LYS A 56 -42.87 6.89 5.10
CA LYS A 56 -44.13 7.01 4.36
C LYS A 56 -44.28 8.39 3.72
N LYS A 57 -43.89 9.46 4.42
CA LYS A 57 -43.94 10.82 3.90
C LYS A 57 -42.93 11.03 2.78
N VAL A 58 -41.67 10.62 2.97
CA VAL A 58 -40.59 10.82 2.00
C VAL A 58 -40.80 9.99 0.73
N ASN A 59 -41.24 8.74 0.85
CA ASN A 59 -41.47 7.86 -0.30
C ASN A 59 -42.66 8.29 -1.19
N LYS A 60 -43.48 9.24 -0.73
CA LYS A 60 -44.54 9.87 -1.52
C LYS A 60 -44.06 11.09 -2.31
N MET A 61 -42.88 11.63 -1.99
CA MET A 61 -42.31 12.78 -2.68
C MET A 61 -41.61 12.33 -3.95
N GLU A 62 -41.68 13.13 -4.99
CA GLU A 62 -40.91 12.92 -6.21
C GLU A 62 -39.41 13.12 -5.93
N LYS A 63 -38.55 12.43 -6.69
CA LYS A 63 -37.11 12.40 -6.43
C LYS A 63 -36.48 13.79 -6.43
N ASP A 64 -36.91 14.67 -7.33
CA ASP A 64 -36.41 16.05 -7.40
C ASP A 64 -36.86 16.90 -6.21
N GLU A 65 -38.06 16.63 -5.68
CA GLU A 65 -38.57 17.27 -4.47
C GLU A 65 -37.78 16.81 -3.23
N GLN A 66 -37.44 15.51 -3.16
CA GLN A 66 -36.59 14.97 -2.09
C GLN A 66 -35.20 15.60 -2.10
N ILE A 67 -34.60 15.83 -3.28
CA ILE A 67 -33.28 16.45 -3.43
C ILE A 67 -33.32 17.91 -2.97
N LYS A 68 -34.28 18.70 -3.47
CA LYS A 68 -34.46 20.11 -3.07
C LYS A 68 -34.71 20.25 -1.58
N GLU A 69 -35.54 19.38 -1.02
CA GLU A 69 -35.84 19.39 0.41
C GLU A 69 -34.62 19.00 1.25
N LEU A 70 -33.82 18.02 0.80
CA LEU A 70 -32.58 17.63 1.47
C LEU A 70 -31.51 18.74 1.41
N GLU A 71 -31.44 19.49 0.32
CA GLU A 71 -30.59 20.68 0.18
C GLU A 71 -31.01 21.78 1.16
N ARG A 72 -32.32 22.02 1.28
CA ARG A 72 -32.89 23.01 2.21
C ARG A 72 -32.59 22.69 3.68
N ILE A 73 -32.72 21.43 4.09
CA ILE A 73 -32.53 20.99 5.50
C ILE A 73 -31.07 20.58 5.82
N GLY A 74 -30.21 20.54 4.81
CA GLY A 74 -28.81 20.11 4.87
C GLY A 74 -28.61 18.59 4.98
N LYS A 75 -27.62 18.05 4.26
CA LYS A 75 -27.29 16.61 4.29
C LYS A 75 -26.81 16.15 5.68
N ILE A 76 -27.10 14.89 6.02
CA ILE A 76 -26.50 14.27 7.21
C ILE A 76 -25.04 13.95 6.87
N LYS A 77 -24.11 14.65 7.51
CA LYS A 77 -22.72 14.21 7.57
C LYS A 77 -22.71 12.87 8.31
N SER A 78 -22.46 11.79 7.58
CA SER A 78 -22.25 10.48 8.19
C SER A 78 -21.03 10.63 9.11
N LYS A 79 -21.25 10.73 10.42
CA LYS A 79 -20.23 10.32 11.39
C LYS A 79 -20.16 8.80 11.25
N ARG A 80 -19.44 8.31 10.24
CA ARG A 80 -18.81 7.00 10.35
C ARG A 80 -18.09 7.11 11.70
N LYS A 81 -18.44 6.28 12.69
CA LYS A 81 -17.58 6.13 13.86
C LYS A 81 -16.21 5.86 13.27
N GLU A 82 -15.31 6.83 13.32
CA GLU A 82 -13.89 6.55 13.21
C GLU A 82 -13.67 5.53 14.30
N LYS A 83 -13.59 4.27 13.89
CA LYS A 83 -13.09 3.21 14.75
C LYS A 83 -11.72 3.75 15.10
N LYS A 84 -11.51 4.18 16.36
CA LYS A 84 -10.24 4.74 16.79
C LYS A 84 -9.16 3.81 16.23
N GLU A 85 -8.38 4.31 15.27
CA GLU A 85 -7.27 3.62 14.63
C GLU A 85 -6.10 3.56 15.63
N GLU A 86 -6.40 3.28 16.90
CA GLU A 86 -5.40 3.15 17.94
C GLU A 86 -4.94 1.70 17.93
N LEU A 87 -3.64 1.51 17.70
CA LEU A 87 -3.00 0.21 17.82
C LEU A 87 -3.29 -0.39 19.21
N GLU A 88 -3.23 -1.71 19.32
CA GLU A 88 -3.26 -2.36 20.65
C GLU A 88 -2.02 -1.93 21.45
N GLU A 89 -2.11 -1.92 22.78
CA GLU A 89 -0.93 -1.64 23.63
C GLU A 89 0.13 -2.73 23.47
N LEU A 90 1.40 -2.34 23.61
CA LEU A 90 2.47 -3.32 23.68
C LEU A 90 2.30 -4.18 24.94
N PRO A 91 2.45 -5.51 24.85
CA PRO A 91 2.61 -6.34 26.04
C PRO A 91 3.86 -5.92 26.80
N GLU A 92 3.80 -5.91 28.14
CA GLU A 92 4.93 -5.57 29.01
C GLU A 92 5.60 -4.23 28.65
N PRO A 93 4.84 -3.12 28.65
CA PRO A 93 5.34 -1.84 28.16
C PRO A 93 6.53 -1.34 28.97
N HIS A 94 7.70 -1.27 28.32
CA HIS A 94 8.92 -0.71 28.89
C HIS A 94 8.89 0.82 28.88
N LYS A 95 9.51 1.45 29.90
CA LYS A 95 9.65 2.93 29.97
C LYS A 95 10.47 3.51 28.81
N ASN A 96 11.41 2.73 28.27
CA ASN A 96 12.29 3.12 27.16
C ASN A 96 12.15 2.10 26.03
N VAL A 97 11.07 2.17 25.26
CA VAL A 97 10.84 1.23 24.16
C VAL A 97 11.92 1.40 23.10
N VAL A 98 12.66 0.33 22.83
CA VAL A 98 13.58 0.23 21.68
C VAL A 98 13.08 -0.87 20.76
N MET A 99 12.90 -0.54 19.48
CA MET A 99 12.46 -1.44 18.42
C MET A 99 13.31 -1.26 17.16
N ARG A 100 13.17 -2.19 16.20
CA ARG A 100 13.87 -2.09 14.92
C ARG A 100 13.02 -2.50 13.72
N PHE A 101 13.23 -1.81 12.61
CA PHE A 101 12.90 -2.33 11.28
C PHE A 101 14.19 -2.83 10.63
N ALA A 102 14.22 -4.12 10.25
CA ALA A 102 15.45 -4.77 9.84
C ALA A 102 15.33 -5.41 8.44
N PRO A 103 15.43 -4.63 7.35
CA PRO A 103 15.37 -5.16 5.99
C PRO A 103 16.71 -5.73 5.53
N SER A 104 16.67 -6.77 4.69
CA SER A 104 17.85 -7.19 3.91
C SER A 104 17.98 -6.32 2.64
N PRO A 105 19.20 -5.89 2.25
CA PRO A 105 19.41 -5.04 1.09
C PRO A 105 19.40 -5.85 -0.22
N SER A 106 18.33 -6.60 -0.48
CA SER A 106 18.17 -7.39 -1.70
C SER A 106 17.54 -6.62 -2.87
N GLY A 107 17.18 -5.36 -2.62
CA GLY A 107 16.50 -4.41 -3.51
C GLY A 107 15.68 -3.42 -2.67
N PRO A 108 14.82 -2.59 -3.30
CA PRO A 108 14.01 -1.61 -2.62
C PRO A 108 12.91 -2.25 -1.75
N LEU A 109 12.27 -1.42 -0.93
CA LEU A 109 11.14 -1.84 -0.12
C LEU A 109 9.91 -2.10 -0.99
N HIS A 110 9.02 -2.93 -0.46
CA HIS A 110 7.73 -3.25 -1.04
C HIS A 110 6.65 -3.14 0.02
N ILE A 111 5.39 -3.25 -0.37
CA ILE A 111 4.26 -3.10 0.55
C ILE A 111 4.26 -4.05 1.77
N GLY A 112 4.81 -5.27 1.62
CA GLY A 112 5.07 -6.15 2.77
C GLY A 112 6.04 -5.55 3.82
N HIS A 113 7.10 -4.88 3.35
CA HIS A 113 8.04 -4.15 4.22
C HIS A 113 7.39 -2.93 4.86
N ALA A 114 6.52 -2.22 4.13
CA ALA A 114 5.80 -1.06 4.67
C ALA A 114 5.02 -1.42 5.95
N ARG A 115 4.45 -2.62 6.04
CA ARG A 115 3.81 -3.08 7.29
C ARG A 115 4.76 -3.08 8.48
N ALA A 116 5.92 -3.72 8.33
CA ALA A 116 6.89 -3.83 9.40
C ALA A 116 7.44 -2.44 9.79
N ALA A 117 7.81 -1.63 8.79
CA ALA A 117 8.35 -0.29 9.00
C ALA A 117 7.34 0.64 9.70
N ILE A 118 6.11 0.71 9.19
CA ILE A 118 5.05 1.57 9.75
C ILE A 118 4.69 1.11 11.16
N LEU A 119 4.49 -0.18 11.41
CA LEU A 119 4.12 -0.64 12.76
C LEU A 119 5.22 -0.35 13.79
N ASN A 120 6.48 -0.66 13.49
CA ASN A 120 7.58 -0.36 14.41
C ASN A 120 7.72 1.15 14.66
N TYR A 121 7.52 1.99 13.63
CA TYR A 121 7.51 3.44 13.78
C TYR A 121 6.34 3.97 14.62
N GLU A 122 5.12 3.51 14.37
CA GLU A 122 3.96 4.01 15.12
C GLU A 122 3.99 3.57 16.58
N TYR A 123 4.53 2.39 16.89
CA TYR A 123 4.76 1.96 18.27
C TYR A 123 5.85 2.79 18.97
N THR A 124 7.02 2.95 18.35
CA THR A 124 8.09 3.80 18.94
C THR A 124 7.61 5.24 19.12
N LYS A 125 6.88 5.82 18.15
CA LYS A 125 6.25 7.12 18.29
C LYS A 125 5.25 7.18 19.46
N ARG A 126 4.39 6.17 19.62
CA ARG A 126 3.38 6.13 20.68
C ARG A 126 4.01 6.08 22.07
N TYR A 127 5.12 5.35 22.21
CA TYR A 127 5.80 5.14 23.49
C TYR A 127 7.01 6.06 23.68
N ASN A 128 7.19 7.07 22.83
CA ASN A 128 8.36 7.96 22.82
C ASN A 128 9.69 7.19 22.90
N GLY A 129 9.76 6.10 22.13
CA GLY A 129 10.86 5.15 22.08
C GLY A 129 11.82 5.42 20.92
N LYS A 130 12.84 4.56 20.81
CA LYS A 130 13.88 4.59 19.78
C LYS A 130 13.58 3.56 18.69
N LEU A 131 13.63 3.99 17.43
CA LEU A 131 13.56 3.12 16.25
C LEU A 131 14.93 3.02 15.58
N ILE A 132 15.44 1.79 15.47
CA ILE A 132 16.67 1.48 14.73
C ILE A 132 16.32 0.89 13.37
N ILE A 133 16.95 1.36 12.30
CA ILE A 133 16.94 0.70 11.00
C ILE A 133 18.19 -0.17 10.91
N ARG A 134 18.03 -1.49 10.81
CA ARG A 134 19.17 -2.41 10.72
C ARG A 134 19.22 -3.08 9.35
N ILE A 135 20.20 -2.73 8.55
CA ILE A 135 20.41 -3.36 7.24
C ILE A 135 21.06 -4.73 7.46
N GLU A 136 20.31 -5.80 7.18
CA GLU A 136 20.73 -7.19 7.41
C GLU A 136 21.38 -7.78 6.17
N ASP A 137 22.67 -7.47 5.99
CA ASP A 137 23.47 -7.74 4.78
C ASP A 137 24.44 -8.92 4.91
N THR A 138 24.28 -9.80 5.90
CA THR A 138 25.24 -10.90 6.18
C THR A 138 25.21 -12.06 5.17
N ASP A 139 24.47 -11.94 4.08
CA ASP A 139 24.44 -12.89 2.97
C ASP A 139 24.99 -12.21 1.70
N PRO A 140 26.32 -12.26 1.45
CA PRO A 140 26.95 -11.49 0.37
C PRO A 140 26.35 -11.78 -1.01
N LYS A 141 25.90 -13.03 -1.23
CA LYS A 141 25.27 -13.48 -2.50
C LYS A 141 23.91 -12.82 -2.78
N LYS A 142 23.29 -12.15 -1.80
CA LYS A 142 21.96 -11.53 -1.92
C LYS A 142 21.97 -10.01 -1.87
N VAL A 143 23.11 -9.40 -1.62
CA VAL A 143 23.22 -7.94 -1.51
C VAL A 143 23.05 -7.31 -2.90
N TYR A 144 22.23 -6.28 -2.95
CA TYR A 144 22.06 -5.38 -4.08
C TYR A 144 22.58 -4.00 -3.65
N PRO A 145 23.72 -3.52 -4.19
CA PRO A 145 24.37 -2.30 -3.71
C PRO A 145 23.45 -1.08 -3.64
N ASP A 146 22.66 -0.81 -4.68
CA ASP A 146 21.79 0.37 -4.66
C ASP A 146 20.71 0.30 -3.57
N ALA A 147 20.43 -0.87 -2.98
CA ALA A 147 19.47 -0.99 -1.89
C ALA A 147 19.87 -0.22 -0.64
N TYR A 148 21.17 0.05 -0.42
CA TYR A 148 21.65 0.87 0.70
C TYR A 148 21.15 2.32 0.61
N GLU A 149 20.92 2.84 -0.60
CA GLU A 149 20.33 4.15 -0.85
C GLU A 149 18.81 4.06 -0.97
N MET A 150 18.31 3.02 -1.67
CA MET A 150 16.88 2.90 -1.95
C MET A 150 16.03 2.69 -0.70
N ILE A 151 16.53 1.95 0.30
CA ILE A 151 15.79 1.65 1.53
C ILE A 151 15.52 2.94 2.34
N PRO A 152 16.53 3.78 2.67
CA PRO A 152 16.29 5.07 3.31
C PRO A 152 15.33 5.98 2.53
N GLU A 153 15.46 6.09 1.21
CA GLU A 153 14.54 6.88 0.37
C GLU A 153 13.08 6.39 0.46
N ASP A 154 12.91 5.06 0.47
CA ASP A 154 11.60 4.44 0.58
C ASP A 154 10.98 4.65 1.99
N LEU A 155 11.79 4.63 3.05
CA LEU A 155 11.36 4.93 4.42
C LEU A 155 10.98 6.41 4.58
N GLU A 156 11.76 7.32 4.01
CA GLU A 156 11.45 8.75 3.99
C GLU A 156 10.11 9.00 3.27
N TRP A 157 9.90 8.36 2.12
CA TRP A 157 8.64 8.45 1.39
C TRP A 157 7.45 7.92 2.21
N LEU A 158 7.64 6.86 3.01
CA LEU A 158 6.61 6.38 3.95
C LEU A 158 6.36 7.32 5.14
N GLY A 159 7.21 8.33 5.35
CA GLY A 159 7.17 9.20 6.52
C GLY A 159 7.63 8.50 7.81
N VAL A 160 8.42 7.43 7.68
CA VAL A 160 9.00 6.69 8.80
C VAL A 160 10.28 7.41 9.23
N LYS A 161 10.27 7.95 10.45
CA LYS A 161 11.45 8.53 11.09
C LYS A 161 12.11 7.49 11.98
N TYR A 162 13.43 7.54 12.07
CA TYR A 162 14.25 6.63 12.86
C TYR A 162 15.42 7.39 13.49
N ASP A 163 16.00 6.81 14.53
CA ASP A 163 17.06 7.42 15.33
C ASP A 163 18.46 7.00 14.89
N GLU A 164 18.59 5.82 14.29
CA GLU A 164 19.87 5.22 13.93
C GLU A 164 19.73 4.27 12.74
N ILE A 165 20.75 4.25 11.87
CA ILE A 165 20.95 3.18 10.89
C ILE A 165 22.18 2.38 11.30
N VAL A 166 22.04 1.06 11.34
CA VAL A 166 23.13 0.13 11.58
C VAL A 166 23.23 -0.87 10.43
N VAL A 167 24.44 -1.17 9.97
CA VAL A 167 24.69 -2.19 8.93
C VAL A 167 25.43 -3.37 9.54
N GLN A 168 24.99 -4.59 9.27
CA GLN A 168 25.53 -5.79 9.92
C GLN A 168 26.94 -6.15 9.44
N SER A 169 27.30 -5.88 8.18
CA SER A 169 28.66 -6.13 7.68
C SER A 169 29.74 -5.30 8.41
N ASP A 170 29.39 -4.16 9.00
CA ASP A 170 30.31 -3.38 9.85
C ASP A 170 30.55 -4.04 11.22
N ARG A 171 29.76 -5.04 11.57
CA ARG A 171 29.71 -5.69 12.90
C ARG A 171 30.24 -7.11 12.89
N ILE A 172 30.79 -7.58 11.76
CA ILE A 172 31.33 -8.93 11.62
C ILE A 172 32.32 -9.33 12.74
N PRO A 173 33.28 -8.47 13.14
CA PRO A 173 34.16 -8.78 14.26
C PRO A 173 33.42 -9.06 15.59
N ILE A 174 32.35 -8.31 15.88
CA ILE A 174 31.52 -8.53 17.08
C ILE A 174 30.89 -9.93 17.03
N TYR A 175 30.41 -10.35 15.86
CA TYR A 175 29.83 -11.68 15.71
C TYR A 175 30.87 -12.79 15.93
N TYR A 176 32.12 -12.58 15.54
CA TYR A 176 33.21 -13.53 15.80
C TYR A 176 33.53 -13.64 17.29
N ASP A 177 33.55 -12.52 18.00
CA ASP A 177 33.77 -12.52 19.45
C ASP A 177 32.64 -13.23 20.20
N ILE A 178 31.39 -12.99 19.82
CA ILE A 178 30.26 -13.73 20.39
C ILE A 178 30.29 -15.22 20.00
N ALA A 179 30.71 -15.56 18.78
CA ALA A 179 30.81 -16.95 18.35
C ALA A 179 31.81 -17.73 19.23
N LYS A 180 32.99 -17.14 19.48
CA LYS A 180 33.99 -17.69 20.41
C LYS A 180 33.44 -17.80 21.84
N GLU A 181 32.71 -16.80 22.32
CA GLU A 181 32.14 -16.81 23.67
C GLU A 181 31.08 -17.91 23.84
N VAL A 182 30.21 -18.11 22.86
CA VAL A 182 29.25 -19.22 22.85
C VAL A 182 29.96 -20.58 22.90
N ILE A 183 31.08 -20.74 22.20
CA ILE A 183 31.89 -21.97 22.23
C ILE A 183 32.51 -22.15 23.63
N LYS A 184 33.09 -21.10 24.23
CA LYS A 184 33.66 -21.11 25.59
C LYS A 184 32.63 -21.52 26.65
N ARG A 185 31.39 -21.08 26.48
CA ARG A 185 30.25 -21.46 27.34
C ARG A 185 29.68 -22.85 27.04
N ASN A 186 30.32 -23.62 26.15
CA ASN A 186 29.87 -24.93 25.68
C ASN A 186 28.45 -24.89 25.05
N GLY A 187 28.02 -23.71 24.61
CA GLY A 187 26.70 -23.47 24.00
C GLY A 187 26.68 -23.72 22.48
N GLY A 188 27.85 -23.88 21.86
CA GLY A 188 28.01 -24.19 20.44
C GLY A 188 29.18 -25.13 20.17
N TYR A 189 29.27 -25.63 18.94
CA TYR A 189 30.36 -26.51 18.50
C TYR A 189 30.57 -26.41 16.98
N ILE A 190 31.80 -26.67 16.52
CA ILE A 190 32.13 -26.69 15.10
C ILE A 190 31.81 -28.07 14.53
N CYS A 191 30.95 -28.09 13.51
CA CYS A 191 30.48 -29.29 12.85
C CYS A 191 31.08 -29.38 11.44
N THR A 192 31.85 -30.44 11.22
CA THR A 192 32.47 -30.81 9.93
C THR A 192 31.80 -32.03 9.29
N CYS A 193 30.62 -32.41 9.78
CA CYS A 193 29.85 -33.49 9.17
C CYS A 193 29.30 -33.04 7.82
N GLU A 194 29.33 -33.93 6.83
CA GLU A 194 28.59 -33.74 5.59
C GLU A 194 27.12 -33.34 5.87
N PRO A 195 26.56 -32.37 5.12
CA PRO A 195 25.22 -31.84 5.39
C PRO A 195 24.12 -32.90 5.45
N GLU A 196 24.15 -33.88 4.55
CA GLU A 196 23.15 -34.96 4.51
C GLU A 196 23.30 -35.92 5.70
N LYS A 197 24.53 -36.30 6.05
CA LYS A 197 24.81 -37.12 7.24
C LYS A 197 24.35 -36.43 8.51
N PHE A 198 24.65 -35.15 8.66
CA PHE A 198 24.16 -34.37 9.80
C PHE A 198 22.63 -34.32 9.84
N ARG A 199 21.98 -34.06 8.70
CA ARG A 199 20.52 -34.01 8.59
C ARG A 199 19.87 -35.33 9.05
N ASN A 200 20.41 -36.46 8.59
CA ASN A 200 19.92 -37.79 8.95
C ASN A 200 20.03 -38.06 10.47
N LEU A 201 21.14 -37.67 11.10
CA LEU A 201 21.34 -37.80 12.55
C LEU A 201 20.38 -36.88 13.33
N ARG A 202 20.30 -35.60 12.94
CA ARG A 202 19.41 -34.59 13.53
C ARG A 202 17.95 -35.01 13.48
N ASP A 203 17.49 -35.55 12.36
CA ASP A 203 16.09 -35.95 12.18
C ASP A 203 15.74 -37.15 13.06
N LYS A 204 16.72 -38.05 13.30
CA LYS A 204 16.65 -39.14 14.28
C LYS A 204 16.91 -38.71 15.74
N SER A 205 17.15 -37.42 15.99
CA SER A 205 17.50 -36.87 17.31
C SER A 205 18.79 -37.47 17.91
N ILE A 206 19.73 -37.89 17.05
CA ILE A 206 21.02 -38.47 17.44
C ILE A 206 22.08 -37.37 17.31
N PRO A 207 22.92 -37.13 18.33
CA PRO A 207 24.00 -36.15 18.23
C PRO A 207 25.04 -36.59 17.19
N CYS A 208 25.55 -35.66 16.39
CA CYS A 208 26.72 -35.96 15.58
C CYS A 208 27.98 -36.04 16.47
N PRO A 209 29.06 -36.75 16.03
CA PRO A 209 30.28 -36.88 16.82
C PRO A 209 30.86 -35.53 17.26
N CYS A 210 30.81 -34.52 16.37
CA CYS A 210 31.35 -33.18 16.63
C CYS A 210 30.70 -32.47 17.83
N ARG A 211 29.47 -32.85 18.22
CA ARG A 211 28.75 -32.23 19.36
C ARG A 211 29.47 -32.41 20.69
N ASN A 212 30.24 -33.49 20.81
CA ASN A 212 30.96 -33.90 22.01
C ASN A 212 32.43 -33.46 22.03
N ASN A 213 32.89 -32.71 21.02
CA ASN A 213 34.22 -32.10 21.04
C ASN A 213 34.39 -31.23 22.30
N SER A 214 35.62 -31.16 22.83
CA SER A 214 35.94 -30.25 23.93
C SER A 214 35.80 -28.78 23.52
N VAL A 215 35.84 -27.86 24.50
CA VAL A 215 35.81 -26.42 24.20
C VAL A 215 37.06 -26.02 23.41
N GLU A 216 38.22 -26.55 23.81
CA GLU A 216 39.52 -26.31 23.20
C GLU A 216 39.53 -26.78 21.74
N GLU A 217 39.09 -28.01 21.47
CA GLU A 217 38.99 -28.55 20.11
C GLU A 217 38.06 -27.72 19.20
N ASN A 218 36.97 -27.19 19.76
CA ASN A 218 36.05 -26.34 19.00
C ASN A 218 36.65 -24.96 18.72
N LEU A 219 37.43 -24.39 19.64
CA LEU A 219 38.14 -23.13 19.42
C LEU A 219 39.24 -23.29 18.36
N GLU A 220 39.99 -24.40 18.38
CA GLU A 220 40.97 -24.71 17.32
C GLU A 220 40.29 -24.85 15.96
N LYS A 221 39.19 -25.60 15.88
CA LYS A 221 38.41 -25.75 14.63
C LYS A 221 37.78 -24.44 14.18
N TRP A 222 37.42 -23.54 15.10
CA TRP A 222 36.90 -22.23 14.76
C TRP A 222 37.94 -21.40 14.00
N GLU A 223 39.19 -21.38 14.47
CA GLU A 223 40.29 -20.69 13.76
C GLU A 223 40.58 -21.33 12.40
N GLN A 224 40.46 -22.67 12.29
CA GLN A 224 40.61 -23.36 11.01
C GLN A 224 39.55 -22.98 9.96
N MET A 225 38.32 -22.60 10.38
CA MET A 225 37.23 -22.25 9.45
C MET A 225 37.59 -21.11 8.48
N PHE A 226 38.55 -20.25 8.83
CA PHE A 226 38.98 -19.14 7.99
C PHE A 226 39.85 -19.56 6.80
N GLU A 227 40.34 -20.80 6.79
CA GLU A 227 41.14 -21.36 5.70
C GLU A 227 40.43 -22.51 4.97
N MET A 228 39.25 -22.93 5.46
CA MET A 228 38.44 -24.02 4.88
C MET A 228 37.56 -23.54 3.72
N ASP A 229 37.10 -24.49 2.91
CA ASP A 229 36.23 -24.24 1.74
C ASP A 229 34.75 -24.06 2.13
N GLU A 230 33.97 -23.36 1.28
CA GLU A 230 32.52 -23.21 1.48
C GLU A 230 31.82 -24.57 1.64
N GLY A 231 31.19 -24.75 2.81
CA GLY A 231 30.39 -25.93 3.14
C GLY A 231 31.10 -26.99 3.98
N GLU A 232 32.42 -26.89 4.18
CA GLU A 232 33.18 -27.88 4.96
C GLU A 232 32.94 -27.81 6.47
N ALA A 233 32.67 -26.61 7.00
CA ALA A 233 32.44 -26.38 8.42
C ALA A 233 31.35 -25.35 8.70
N VAL A 234 30.65 -25.57 9.81
CA VAL A 234 29.67 -24.62 10.36
C VAL A 234 29.74 -24.60 11.89
N LEU A 235 29.55 -23.43 12.51
CA LEU A 235 29.25 -23.35 13.94
C LEU A 235 27.76 -23.67 14.14
N ARG A 236 27.46 -24.62 15.01
CA ARG A 236 26.08 -24.96 15.43
C ARG A 236 25.84 -24.58 16.87
N ILE A 237 24.64 -24.10 17.16
CA ILE A 237 24.20 -23.86 18.55
C ILE A 237 23.66 -25.15 19.14
N LYS A 238 24.13 -25.57 20.31
CA LYS A 238 23.60 -26.75 21.01
C LYS A 238 22.17 -26.44 21.46
N THR A 239 21.21 -27.19 20.95
CA THR A 239 19.81 -27.08 21.38
C THR A 239 19.32 -28.41 21.93
N ASP A 240 18.02 -28.51 22.22
CA ASP A 240 17.38 -29.81 22.39
C ASP A 240 17.31 -30.55 21.04
N LEU A 241 17.97 -31.71 20.96
CA LEU A 241 17.92 -32.60 19.80
C LEU A 241 16.55 -33.28 19.65
N LYS A 242 15.76 -33.38 20.72
CA LYS A 242 14.40 -33.91 20.71
C LYS A 242 13.34 -32.83 20.44
N HIS A 243 13.75 -31.61 20.15
CA HIS A 243 12.82 -30.51 19.87
C HIS A 243 11.83 -30.89 18.77
N LYS A 244 10.53 -30.60 18.97
CA LYS A 244 9.46 -31.01 18.05
C LYS A 244 9.67 -30.47 16.63
N ASN A 245 10.17 -29.25 16.52
CA ASN A 245 10.53 -28.64 15.25
C ASN A 245 11.98 -28.99 14.85
N PRO A 246 12.21 -29.81 13.81
CA PRO A 246 13.55 -30.22 13.39
C PRO A 246 14.43 -29.06 12.94
N ALA A 247 13.84 -27.96 12.47
CA ALA A 247 14.60 -26.80 12.04
C ALA A 247 15.31 -26.08 13.20
N VAL A 248 14.82 -26.24 14.44
CA VAL A 248 15.42 -25.68 15.67
C VAL A 248 16.57 -26.55 16.18
N ARG A 249 16.60 -27.84 15.84
CA ARG A 249 17.64 -28.75 16.30
C ARG A 249 18.99 -28.34 15.71
N GLU A 250 19.88 -27.90 16.58
CA GLU A 250 21.28 -27.64 16.29
C GLU A 250 21.49 -26.78 15.04
N TRP A 251 20.79 -25.65 15.03
CA TRP A 251 20.79 -24.70 13.93
C TRP A 251 22.17 -24.05 13.75
N VAL A 252 22.47 -23.67 12.52
CA VAL A 252 23.76 -23.08 12.12
C VAL A 252 23.83 -21.60 12.50
N ALA A 253 24.83 -21.22 13.28
CA ALA A 253 25.12 -19.84 13.68
C ALA A 253 26.09 -19.13 12.73
N MET A 254 27.16 -19.79 12.31
CA MET A 254 28.18 -19.26 11.38
C MET A 254 28.43 -20.25 10.26
N ARG A 255 28.71 -19.75 9.06
CA ARG A 255 29.01 -20.55 7.87
C ARG A 255 30.11 -19.89 7.04
N ILE A 256 30.84 -20.70 6.29
CA ILE A 256 31.76 -20.22 5.25
C ILE A 256 30.94 -19.85 4.01
N VAL A 257 31.27 -18.75 3.35
CA VAL A 257 30.66 -18.29 2.10
C VAL A 257 31.77 -17.74 1.21
N ASP A 258 32.03 -18.40 0.08
CA ASP A 258 33.00 -17.93 -0.91
C ASP A 258 32.29 -17.01 -1.91
N ALA A 259 32.06 -15.77 -1.46
CA ALA A 259 31.54 -14.69 -2.29
C ALA A 259 32.01 -13.34 -1.76
N GLU A 260 32.40 -12.45 -2.66
CA GLU A 260 32.74 -11.08 -2.33
C GLU A 260 31.52 -10.31 -1.82
N HIS A 261 31.67 -9.61 -0.69
CA HIS A 261 30.60 -8.77 -0.15
C HIS A 261 30.67 -7.35 -0.73
N PRO A 262 29.60 -6.79 -1.31
CA PRO A 262 29.67 -5.52 -2.01
C PRO A 262 30.13 -4.29 -1.19
N ARG A 263 30.07 -4.34 0.15
CA ARG A 263 30.59 -3.29 1.03
C ARG A 263 31.97 -3.55 1.64
N VAL A 264 32.30 -4.82 1.90
CA VAL A 264 33.50 -5.17 2.71
C VAL A 264 34.48 -6.06 1.93
N GLY A 265 34.25 -6.24 0.63
CA GLY A 265 35.09 -7.01 -0.27
C GLY A 265 35.22 -8.47 0.17
N ASP A 266 36.45 -8.96 0.11
CA ASP A 266 36.92 -10.29 0.49
C ASP A 266 37.42 -10.36 1.94
N LYS A 267 37.28 -9.28 2.73
CA LYS A 267 37.79 -9.19 4.10
C LYS A 267 37.29 -10.31 5.02
N TYR A 268 36.10 -10.84 4.75
CA TYR A 268 35.48 -11.88 5.55
C TYR A 268 34.93 -12.98 4.66
N ARG A 269 35.12 -14.23 5.11
CA ARG A 269 34.55 -15.42 4.47
C ARG A 269 33.66 -16.24 5.38
N VAL A 270 33.79 -16.08 6.70
CA VAL A 270 32.91 -16.70 7.69
C VAL A 270 31.82 -15.69 8.04
N PHE A 271 30.57 -15.97 7.68
CA PHE A 271 29.44 -15.07 7.89
C PHE A 271 28.43 -15.64 8.90
N PRO A 272 27.83 -14.79 9.76
CA PRO A 272 26.75 -15.21 10.63
C PRO A 272 25.47 -15.47 9.83
N THR A 273 24.70 -16.46 10.26
CA THR A 273 23.32 -16.63 9.79
C THR A 273 22.42 -15.60 10.46
N MET A 274 21.27 -15.33 9.83
CA MET A 274 20.28 -14.37 10.35
C MET A 274 19.93 -14.62 11.83
N ASN A 275 19.70 -15.87 12.24
CA ASN A 275 19.31 -16.13 13.64
C ASN A 275 20.39 -15.70 14.63
N PHE A 276 21.66 -15.91 14.31
CA PHE A 276 22.78 -15.52 15.15
C PHE A 276 22.96 -14.00 15.16
N ALA A 277 23.14 -13.38 14.00
CA ALA A 277 23.36 -11.94 13.89
C ALA A 277 22.21 -11.13 14.52
N VAL A 278 20.95 -11.53 14.26
CA VAL A 278 19.77 -10.84 14.81
C VAL A 278 19.70 -10.93 16.32
N ALA A 279 19.97 -12.10 16.92
CA ALA A 279 19.91 -12.21 18.38
C ALA A 279 21.04 -11.44 19.06
N VAL A 280 22.25 -11.47 18.50
CA VAL A 280 23.38 -10.66 18.98
C VAL A 280 23.07 -9.17 18.89
N ASP A 281 22.59 -8.71 17.74
CA ASP A 281 22.29 -7.29 17.55
C ASP A 281 21.09 -6.83 18.37
N ASP A 282 20.02 -7.63 18.45
CA ASP A 282 18.86 -7.29 19.26
C ASP A 282 19.27 -7.12 20.74
N HIS A 283 20.14 -7.98 21.28
CA HIS A 283 20.66 -7.84 22.64
C HIS A 283 21.56 -6.60 22.79
N LEU A 284 22.61 -6.48 21.97
CA LEU A 284 23.60 -5.40 22.11
C LEU A 284 23.03 -4.01 21.82
N MET A 285 21.96 -3.91 21.03
CA MET A 285 21.25 -2.65 20.77
C MET A 285 20.14 -2.38 21.80
N GLY A 286 19.96 -3.25 22.79
CA GLY A 286 18.97 -3.07 23.85
C GLY A 286 17.53 -3.15 23.36
N MET A 287 17.23 -4.00 22.37
CA MET A 287 15.85 -4.20 21.91
C MET A 287 14.98 -4.61 23.09
N THR A 288 13.86 -3.91 23.24
CA THR A 288 12.83 -4.24 24.25
C THR A 288 11.72 -5.08 23.62
N HIS A 289 11.37 -4.77 22.37
CA HIS A 289 10.27 -5.41 21.65
C HIS A 289 10.71 -5.71 20.22
N VAL A 290 10.46 -6.94 19.78
CA VAL A 290 10.71 -7.38 18.41
C VAL A 290 9.38 -7.68 17.74
N LEU A 291 8.94 -6.75 16.88
CA LEU A 291 7.67 -6.84 16.15
C LEU A 291 7.90 -7.25 14.70
N ARG A 292 7.45 -8.45 14.31
CA ARG A 292 7.68 -9.03 12.97
C ARG A 292 6.60 -10.04 12.55
N GLY A 293 6.67 -10.54 11.32
CA GLY A 293 5.74 -11.54 10.79
C GLY A 293 5.86 -12.91 11.47
N LYS A 294 4.74 -13.65 11.58
CA LYS A 294 4.64 -14.97 12.22
C LYS A 294 5.48 -16.06 11.56
N ASP A 295 5.97 -15.82 10.37
CA ASP A 295 6.97 -16.66 9.71
C ASP A 295 8.30 -16.74 10.46
N HIS A 296 8.53 -15.81 11.40
CA HIS A 296 9.67 -15.84 12.31
C HIS A 296 9.39 -16.48 13.67
N LEU A 297 8.29 -17.23 13.85
CA LEU A 297 8.03 -17.98 15.09
C LEU A 297 9.15 -18.99 15.38
N ALA A 298 9.50 -19.84 14.39
CA ALA A 298 10.61 -20.80 14.53
C ALA A 298 11.97 -20.12 14.75
N ASN A 299 12.17 -18.91 14.20
CA ASN A 299 13.38 -18.13 14.43
C ASN A 299 13.47 -17.64 15.88
N THR A 300 12.34 -17.29 16.47
CA THR A 300 12.27 -16.92 17.89
C THR A 300 12.66 -18.09 18.79
N GLU A 301 12.17 -19.29 18.49
CA GLU A 301 12.56 -20.52 19.20
C GLU A 301 14.08 -20.77 19.11
N LYS A 302 14.68 -20.59 17.93
CA LYS A 302 16.13 -20.71 17.73
C LYS A 302 16.91 -19.70 18.56
N GLN A 303 16.53 -18.43 18.45
CA GLN A 303 17.22 -17.31 19.09
C GLN A 303 17.22 -17.46 20.61
N LYS A 304 16.12 -17.94 21.21
CA LYS A 304 16.04 -18.18 22.67
C LYS A 304 17.14 -19.12 23.20
N TYR A 305 17.64 -20.07 22.41
CA TYR A 305 18.80 -20.87 22.82
C TYR A 305 20.07 -20.05 22.93
N LEU A 306 20.30 -19.11 22.01
CA LEU A 306 21.47 -18.23 22.09
C LEU A 306 21.37 -17.31 23.31
N TYR A 307 20.21 -16.67 23.53
CA TYR A 307 19.95 -15.88 24.74
C TYR A 307 20.22 -16.68 26.01
N LYS A 308 19.73 -17.93 26.07
CA LYS A 308 19.97 -18.84 27.21
C LYS A 308 21.46 -19.13 27.44
N HIS A 309 22.20 -19.51 26.40
CA HIS A 309 23.63 -19.84 26.53
C HIS A 309 24.48 -18.64 26.93
N MET A 310 24.08 -17.46 26.48
CA MET A 310 24.77 -16.21 26.79
C MET A 310 24.29 -15.54 28.08
N GLU A 311 23.29 -16.13 28.76
CA GLU A 311 22.67 -15.57 29.97
C GLU A 311 22.11 -14.16 29.74
N TRP A 312 21.52 -13.94 28.57
CA TRP A 312 20.90 -12.68 28.17
C TRP A 312 19.38 -12.73 28.36
N GLU A 313 18.81 -11.61 28.80
CA GLU A 313 17.35 -11.42 28.81
C GLU A 313 16.86 -11.21 27.36
N PRO A 314 15.90 -12.02 26.87
CA PRO A 314 15.35 -11.83 25.54
C PRO A 314 14.37 -10.64 25.48
N PRO A 315 14.25 -9.95 24.32
CA PRO A 315 13.20 -8.97 24.12
C PRO A 315 11.81 -9.64 24.11
N VAL A 316 10.77 -8.83 24.29
CA VAL A 316 9.39 -9.27 24.09
C VAL A 316 9.15 -9.48 22.59
N PHE A 317 8.88 -10.72 22.20
CA PHE A 317 8.61 -11.06 20.80
C PHE A 317 7.11 -10.97 20.49
N ILE A 318 6.78 -10.20 19.46
CA ILE A 318 5.40 -10.02 18.99
C ILE A 318 5.34 -10.41 17.51
N HIS A 319 4.42 -11.32 17.20
CA HIS A 319 4.24 -11.84 15.85
C HIS A 319 2.87 -11.49 15.29
N TYR A 320 2.84 -10.96 14.07
CA TYR A 320 1.61 -10.69 13.33
C TYR A 320 1.47 -11.59 12.09
N GLY A 321 0.24 -11.84 11.64
CA GLY A 321 -0.04 -12.66 10.45
C GLY A 321 0.55 -12.04 9.19
N ARG A 322 0.75 -12.81 8.13
CA ARG A 322 1.25 -12.30 6.85
C ARG A 322 0.20 -11.40 6.19
N VAL A 323 0.67 -10.38 5.45
CA VAL A 323 -0.15 -9.63 4.50
C VAL A 323 0.23 -10.06 3.10
N MET A 324 -0.77 -10.57 2.39
CA MET A 324 -0.68 -10.90 0.97
C MET A 324 -1.46 -9.85 0.19
N ILE A 325 -0.97 -9.50 -0.99
CA ILE A 325 -1.69 -8.63 -1.91
C ILE A 325 -2.02 -9.42 -3.14
N GLU A 326 -3.28 -9.32 -3.56
CA GLU A 326 -3.78 -9.98 -4.76
C GLU A 326 -2.86 -9.65 -5.96
N ASP A 327 -2.53 -10.70 -6.72
CA ASP A 327 -1.77 -10.63 -7.97
C ASP A 327 -0.41 -9.91 -7.89
N SER A 328 0.22 -9.90 -6.71
CA SER A 328 1.49 -9.19 -6.48
C SER A 328 2.64 -10.12 -6.10
N GLN A 329 3.72 -10.07 -6.88
CA GLN A 329 4.98 -10.71 -6.52
C GLN A 329 5.78 -9.80 -5.58
N LEU A 330 6.12 -10.31 -4.39
CA LEU A 330 6.85 -9.55 -3.35
C LEU A 330 8.29 -10.03 -3.14
N SER A 331 8.72 -11.15 -3.73
CA SER A 331 10.10 -11.62 -3.58
C SER A 331 11.06 -10.72 -4.37
N THR A 332 11.77 -9.82 -3.67
CA THR A 332 12.71 -8.86 -4.25
C THR A 332 13.77 -9.53 -5.12
N SER A 333 14.38 -10.64 -4.67
CA SER A 333 15.36 -11.37 -5.48
C SER A 333 14.77 -11.94 -6.78
N ASN A 334 13.48 -12.34 -6.78
CA ASN A 334 12.85 -12.81 -8.01
C ASN A 334 12.48 -11.66 -8.94
N ILE A 335 12.04 -10.53 -8.39
CA ILE A 335 11.78 -9.30 -9.14
C ILE A 335 13.06 -8.84 -9.84
N ARG A 336 14.19 -8.81 -9.12
CA ARG A 336 15.50 -8.47 -9.68
C ARG A 336 15.84 -9.32 -10.91
N LYS A 337 15.73 -10.65 -10.79
CA LYS A 337 15.99 -11.58 -11.91
C LYS A 337 15.10 -11.29 -13.13
N LYS A 338 13.85 -10.89 -12.91
CA LYS A 338 12.91 -10.54 -13.98
C LYS A 338 13.21 -9.17 -14.61
N ILE A 339 13.69 -8.21 -13.82
CA ILE A 339 14.21 -6.93 -14.34
C ILE A 339 15.45 -7.18 -15.21
N GLU A 340 16.40 -7.98 -14.73
CA GLU A 340 17.63 -8.35 -15.48
C GLU A 340 17.31 -9.07 -16.80
N LYS A 341 16.21 -9.83 -16.86
CA LYS A 341 15.70 -10.47 -18.09
C LYS A 341 14.87 -9.55 -18.99
N GLY A 342 14.61 -8.31 -18.59
CA GLY A 342 13.78 -7.35 -19.33
C GLY A 342 12.27 -7.61 -19.26
N GLU A 343 11.79 -8.51 -18.39
CA GLU A 343 10.35 -8.74 -18.18
C GLU A 343 9.69 -7.53 -17.50
N TYR A 344 10.44 -6.82 -16.66
CA TYR A 344 10.07 -5.56 -16.02
C TYR A 344 11.02 -4.44 -16.44
N SER A 345 10.48 -3.22 -16.58
CA SER A 345 11.23 -2.03 -16.98
C SER A 345 12.19 -1.51 -15.90
N GLY A 346 11.96 -1.86 -14.64
CA GLY A 346 12.75 -1.44 -13.49
C GLY A 346 12.03 -1.72 -12.17
N TRP A 347 12.60 -1.24 -11.08
CA TRP A 347 12.01 -1.38 -9.73
C TRP A 347 10.72 -0.58 -9.53
N ASP A 348 10.46 0.39 -10.38
CA ASP A 348 9.27 1.25 -10.39
C ASP A 348 8.26 0.88 -11.49
N ASP A 349 8.44 -0.29 -12.11
CA ASP A 349 7.49 -0.86 -13.08
C ASP A 349 6.09 -1.00 -12.43
N PRO A 350 5.01 -0.53 -13.09
CA PRO A 350 3.70 -0.38 -12.47
C PRO A 350 3.05 -1.72 -12.07
N ARG A 351 3.56 -2.85 -12.60
CA ARG A 351 3.13 -4.21 -12.26
C ARG A 351 3.66 -4.69 -10.91
N LEU A 352 4.64 -3.99 -10.33
CA LEU A 352 5.30 -4.40 -9.10
C LEU A 352 4.60 -3.84 -7.84
N GLY A 353 4.73 -4.58 -6.74
CA GLY A 353 4.30 -4.16 -5.40
C GLY A 353 5.36 -3.39 -4.61
N THR A 354 6.42 -2.90 -5.28
CA THR A 354 7.49 -2.08 -4.69
C THR A 354 6.94 -0.71 -4.29
N LEU A 355 7.52 -0.09 -3.26
CA LEU A 355 7.10 1.25 -2.87
C LEU A 355 7.37 2.28 -3.98
N ARG A 356 8.41 2.06 -4.78
CA ARG A 356 8.74 2.85 -5.97
C ARG A 356 7.65 2.78 -7.04
N ALA A 357 7.16 1.60 -7.37
CA ALA A 357 6.06 1.43 -8.32
C ALA A 357 4.76 2.08 -7.81
N LEU A 358 4.45 1.90 -6.51
CA LEU A 358 3.29 2.53 -5.89
C LEU A 358 3.37 4.07 -5.91
N LYS A 359 4.53 4.62 -5.56
CA LYS A 359 4.82 6.06 -5.63
C LYS A 359 4.68 6.57 -7.06
N ARG A 360 5.26 5.88 -8.05
CA ARG A 360 5.17 6.23 -9.47
C ARG A 360 3.73 6.14 -9.99
N ARG A 361 2.91 5.24 -9.47
CA ARG A 361 1.48 5.18 -9.79
C ARG A 361 0.64 6.27 -9.14
N GLY A 362 1.20 7.07 -8.22
CA GLY A 362 0.44 8.09 -7.49
C GLY A 362 -0.36 7.53 -6.32
N ILE A 363 0.04 6.38 -5.77
CA ILE A 363 -0.43 5.95 -4.45
C ILE A 363 0.30 6.79 -3.40
N LYS A 364 -0.44 7.31 -2.43
CA LYS A 364 0.06 8.14 -1.34
C LYS A 364 0.50 7.27 -0.16
N PRO A 365 1.60 7.60 0.54
CA PRO A 365 2.06 6.83 1.70
C PRO A 365 1.03 6.78 2.83
N GLU A 366 0.21 7.84 2.98
CA GLU A 366 -0.87 7.90 3.96
C GLU A 366 -1.95 6.84 3.71
N ALA A 367 -2.16 6.44 2.45
CA ALA A 367 -3.08 5.35 2.12
C ALA A 367 -2.57 4.00 2.65
N LEU A 368 -1.26 3.76 2.50
CA LEU A 368 -0.61 2.56 3.02
C LEU A 368 -0.61 2.56 4.56
N LYS A 369 -0.31 3.71 5.18
CA LYS A 369 -0.36 3.86 6.64
C LYS A 369 -1.75 3.55 7.19
N LYS A 370 -2.82 4.10 6.60
CA LYS A 370 -4.21 3.78 7.02
C LYS A 370 -4.53 2.31 6.89
N LEU A 371 -4.13 1.68 5.77
CA LEU A 371 -4.32 0.24 5.59
C LEU A 371 -3.62 -0.57 6.70
N ILE A 372 -2.35 -0.28 6.96
CA ILE A 372 -1.55 -1.02 7.94
C ILE A 372 -2.09 -0.83 9.37
N LEU A 373 -2.48 0.39 9.74
CA LEU A 373 -3.09 0.67 11.03
C LEU A 373 -4.45 -0.02 11.20
N GLU A 374 -5.26 -0.09 10.14
CA GLU A 374 -6.54 -0.83 10.20
C GLU A 374 -6.33 -2.33 10.40
N ILE A 375 -5.28 -2.90 9.78
CA ILE A 375 -4.94 -4.33 9.93
C ILE A 375 -4.38 -4.62 11.34
N GLY A 376 -3.48 -3.76 11.82
CA GLY A 376 -2.82 -3.88 13.13
C GLY A 376 -1.89 -5.09 13.23
N ILE A 377 -1.72 -5.59 14.46
CA ILE A 377 -0.77 -6.67 14.82
C ILE A 377 -1.41 -8.07 14.95
N LYS A 378 -2.63 -8.25 14.43
CA LYS A 378 -3.34 -9.53 14.53
C LYS A 378 -2.53 -10.68 13.93
N MET A 379 -2.58 -11.84 14.58
CA MET A 379 -1.91 -13.07 14.14
C MET A 379 -2.52 -13.73 12.89
N ALA A 380 -3.79 -13.44 12.60
CA ALA A 380 -4.46 -13.97 11.42
C ALA A 380 -3.83 -13.40 10.14
N ASP A 381 -3.65 -14.26 9.13
CA ASP A 381 -3.21 -13.80 7.81
C ASP A 381 -4.32 -12.97 7.17
N VAL A 382 -3.92 -11.98 6.38
CA VAL A 382 -4.84 -11.09 5.69
C VAL A 382 -4.43 -10.98 4.23
N THR A 383 -5.39 -11.25 3.35
CA THR A 383 -5.29 -10.89 1.93
C THR A 383 -5.91 -9.52 1.73
N VAL A 384 -5.16 -8.60 1.15
CA VAL A 384 -5.60 -7.24 0.86
C VAL A 384 -5.83 -7.10 -0.64
N SER A 385 -7.05 -6.70 -1.01
CA SER A 385 -7.35 -6.33 -2.38
C SER A 385 -6.83 -4.94 -2.73
N TRP A 386 -6.45 -4.76 -3.98
CA TRP A 386 -6.03 -3.46 -4.50
C TRP A 386 -7.11 -2.38 -4.34
N GLU A 387 -8.38 -2.75 -4.49
CA GLU A 387 -9.52 -1.84 -4.29
C GLU A 387 -9.57 -1.22 -2.89
N LYS A 388 -9.08 -1.93 -1.86
CA LYS A 388 -9.00 -1.37 -0.51
C LYS A 388 -7.94 -0.26 -0.43
N ILE A 389 -6.76 -0.49 -1.02
CA ILE A 389 -5.70 0.53 -1.11
C ILE A 389 -6.20 1.73 -1.92
N TYR A 390 -6.84 1.47 -3.06
CA TYR A 390 -7.40 2.51 -3.93
C TYR A 390 -8.49 3.30 -3.23
N GLY A 391 -9.34 2.66 -2.41
CA GLY A 391 -10.34 3.34 -1.60
C GLY A 391 -9.73 4.35 -0.62
N PHE A 392 -8.66 3.97 0.08
CA PHE A 392 -7.93 4.90 0.95
C PHE A 392 -7.26 6.02 0.16
N ASN A 393 -6.60 5.68 -0.95
CA ASN A 393 -5.90 6.64 -1.77
C ASN A 393 -6.86 7.65 -2.41
N ARG A 394 -7.99 7.20 -2.96
CA ARG A 394 -9.06 8.04 -3.51
C ARG A 394 -9.52 9.11 -2.53
N ASN A 395 -9.78 8.74 -1.26
CA ASN A 395 -10.21 9.71 -0.24
C ASN A 395 -9.16 10.81 0.07
N ILE A 396 -7.89 10.55 -0.24
CA ILE A 396 -6.79 11.51 -0.11
C ILE A 396 -6.71 12.34 -1.39
N VAL A 397 -6.48 11.69 -2.53
CA VAL A 397 -6.18 12.38 -3.79
C VAL A 397 -7.39 13.08 -4.39
N GLU A 398 -8.63 12.67 -4.09
CA GLU A 398 -9.84 13.36 -4.57
C GLU A 398 -9.85 14.82 -4.14
N LYS A 399 -9.35 15.14 -2.95
CA LYS A 399 -9.31 16.51 -2.43
C LYS A 399 -8.18 17.34 -3.05
N GLU A 400 -7.16 16.69 -3.58
CA GLU A 400 -5.95 17.33 -4.10
C GLU A 400 -5.99 17.48 -5.62
N ALA A 401 -6.62 16.53 -6.32
CA ALA A 401 -6.49 16.40 -7.76
C ALA A 401 -7.38 17.36 -8.54
N ASN A 402 -6.76 18.15 -9.41
CA ASN A 402 -7.48 18.89 -10.43
C ASN A 402 -8.04 17.94 -11.50
N ARG A 403 -9.18 18.31 -12.08
CA ARG A 403 -9.95 17.48 -13.01
C ARG A 403 -9.72 17.89 -14.44
N TYR A 404 -9.41 16.92 -15.28
CA TYR A 404 -9.20 17.12 -16.71
C TYR A 404 -9.97 16.10 -17.54
N PHE A 405 -10.37 16.49 -18.75
CA PHE A 405 -10.85 15.58 -19.77
C PHE A 405 -9.67 14.96 -20.49
N PHE A 406 -9.61 13.62 -20.42
CA PHE A 406 -8.81 12.78 -21.27
C PHE A 406 -9.75 11.92 -22.11
N VAL A 407 -9.51 11.91 -23.42
CA VAL A 407 -10.25 11.11 -24.39
C VAL A 407 -9.35 9.95 -24.82
N PRO A 408 -9.53 8.74 -24.24
CA PRO A 408 -8.81 7.55 -24.66
C PRO A 408 -9.27 7.13 -26.05
N ASN A 409 -8.35 6.57 -26.85
CA ASN A 409 -8.65 6.07 -28.19
C ASN A 409 -9.55 7.04 -28.98
N PRO A 410 -9.10 8.30 -29.22
CA PRO A 410 -9.99 9.38 -29.60
C PRO A 410 -10.51 9.23 -31.04
N LYS A 411 -11.83 9.25 -31.21
CA LYS A 411 -12.47 9.40 -32.52
C LYS A 411 -12.73 10.87 -32.78
N LYS A 412 -12.22 11.36 -33.92
CA LYS A 412 -12.56 12.69 -34.42
C LYS A 412 -13.97 12.63 -35.01
N VAL A 413 -14.90 13.45 -34.49
CA VAL A 413 -16.28 13.54 -34.98
C VAL A 413 -16.64 14.98 -35.31
N LYS A 414 -17.48 15.16 -36.32
CA LYS A 414 -18.06 16.46 -36.66
C LYS A 414 -19.42 16.63 -35.99
N ILE A 415 -19.70 17.85 -35.55
CA ILE A 415 -21.02 18.24 -35.02
C ILE A 415 -21.85 18.85 -36.15
N LYS A 416 -22.68 18.01 -36.78
CA LYS A 416 -23.63 18.43 -37.82
C LYS A 416 -24.73 19.30 -37.19
N GLY A 417 -25.09 20.40 -37.86
CA GLY A 417 -26.17 21.28 -37.39
C GLY A 417 -25.84 22.13 -36.16
N LEU A 418 -24.56 22.27 -35.76
CA LEU A 418 -24.17 23.15 -34.66
C LEU A 418 -24.57 24.61 -35.00
N PRO A 419 -25.42 25.27 -34.17
CA PRO A 419 -25.86 26.63 -34.49
C PRO A 419 -24.68 27.63 -34.40
N LYS A 420 -24.66 28.63 -35.29
CA LYS A 420 -23.54 29.58 -35.43
C LYS A 420 -23.17 30.31 -34.13
N ASN A 421 -24.14 30.56 -33.23
CA ASN A 421 -23.92 31.22 -31.95
C ASN A 421 -23.24 30.33 -30.88
N PHE A 422 -23.03 29.04 -31.16
CA PHE A 422 -22.25 28.14 -30.31
C PHE A 422 -20.83 27.94 -30.81
N GLU A 423 -20.56 28.06 -32.11
CA GLU A 423 -19.21 27.93 -32.66
C GLU A 423 -18.27 28.98 -32.03
N GLY A 424 -17.14 28.54 -31.47
CA GLY A 424 -16.19 29.41 -30.75
C GLY A 424 -16.58 29.73 -29.31
N LYS A 425 -17.67 29.16 -28.77
CA LYS A 425 -18.12 29.45 -27.40
C LYS A 425 -17.25 28.75 -26.37
N VAL A 426 -16.79 29.49 -25.37
CA VAL A 426 -16.01 28.96 -24.26
C VAL A 426 -16.91 28.32 -23.20
N VAL A 427 -16.72 27.03 -22.96
CA VAL A 427 -17.26 26.28 -21.83
C VAL A 427 -16.28 26.40 -20.66
N LYS A 428 -16.74 26.99 -19.56
CA LYS A 428 -15.96 27.10 -18.32
C LYS A 428 -16.35 25.96 -17.38
N ARG A 429 -15.38 25.18 -16.94
CA ARG A 429 -15.57 24.10 -15.96
C ARG A 429 -14.62 24.29 -14.79
N PRO A 430 -15.04 24.14 -13.52
CA PRO A 430 -14.14 24.26 -12.40
C PRO A 430 -13.07 23.16 -12.44
N LEU A 431 -11.84 23.48 -12.03
CA LEU A 431 -10.78 22.47 -11.88
C LEU A 431 -11.11 21.46 -10.78
N HIS A 432 -11.86 21.87 -9.75
CA HIS A 432 -12.36 21.00 -8.71
C HIS A 432 -13.76 21.45 -8.26
N PRO A 433 -14.73 20.54 -8.05
CA PRO A 433 -16.10 20.92 -7.70
C PRO A 433 -16.22 21.59 -6.32
N ASP A 434 -15.41 21.17 -5.35
CA ASP A 434 -15.48 21.70 -3.97
C ASP A 434 -14.46 22.82 -3.69
N PHE A 435 -13.55 23.12 -4.63
CA PHE A 435 -12.44 24.07 -4.45
C PHE A 435 -12.41 25.07 -5.62
N HIS A 436 -13.42 25.95 -5.68
CA HIS A 436 -13.59 26.92 -6.76
C HIS A 436 -12.46 27.95 -6.85
N GLU A 437 -11.75 28.21 -5.76
CA GLU A 437 -10.59 29.10 -5.68
C GLU A 437 -9.42 28.63 -6.56
N ARG A 438 -9.38 27.35 -6.93
CA ARG A 438 -8.39 26.81 -7.89
C ARG A 438 -8.64 27.28 -9.32
N GLY A 439 -9.82 27.85 -9.57
CA GLY A 439 -10.19 28.42 -10.85
C GLY A 439 -10.83 27.43 -11.80
N TYR A 440 -10.82 27.81 -13.08
CA TYR A 440 -11.59 27.17 -14.13
C TYR A 440 -10.71 26.86 -15.33
N ARG A 441 -10.98 25.69 -15.91
CA ARG A 441 -10.53 25.27 -17.24
C ARG A 441 -11.52 25.74 -18.29
N LYS A 442 -11.02 25.98 -19.48
CA LYS A 442 -11.76 26.61 -20.58
C LYS A 442 -11.64 25.73 -21.81
N LEU A 443 -12.77 25.30 -22.34
CA LEU A 443 -12.84 24.46 -23.53
C LEU A 443 -13.69 25.16 -24.57
N THR A 444 -13.18 25.36 -25.77
CA THR A 444 -13.95 25.98 -26.85
C THR A 444 -14.80 24.94 -27.55
N ILE A 445 -16.12 25.14 -27.70
CA ILE A 445 -16.96 24.25 -28.52
C ILE A 445 -16.92 24.71 -29.98
N ASN A 446 -16.55 23.78 -30.86
CA ASN A 446 -16.44 23.98 -32.31
C ASN A 446 -17.17 22.86 -33.06
N LYS A 447 -17.19 22.92 -34.39
CA LYS A 447 -17.79 21.87 -35.25
C LYS A 447 -17.04 20.53 -35.19
N CYS A 448 -15.90 20.45 -34.52
CA CYS A 448 -15.08 19.24 -34.43
C CYS A 448 -14.73 18.97 -32.97
N VAL A 449 -14.98 17.74 -32.52
CA VAL A 449 -14.57 17.27 -31.20
C VAL A 449 -13.98 15.86 -31.27
N TYR A 450 -13.16 15.53 -30.29
CA TYR A 450 -12.74 14.17 -29.99
C TYR A 450 -13.66 13.57 -28.93
N LEU A 451 -14.14 12.36 -29.18
CA LEU A 451 -14.91 11.54 -28.24
C LEU A 451 -14.21 10.18 -28.04
N PRO A 452 -14.39 9.53 -26.88
CA PRO A 452 -13.84 8.19 -26.66
C PRO A 452 -14.49 7.19 -27.60
N THR A 453 -13.71 6.45 -28.39
CA THR A 453 -14.26 5.50 -29.38
C THR A 453 -15.16 4.44 -28.73
N GLU A 454 -14.79 3.96 -27.54
CA GLU A 454 -15.52 2.92 -26.80
C GLU A 454 -16.89 3.40 -26.30
N ASP A 455 -17.07 4.71 -26.08
CA ASP A 455 -18.33 5.26 -25.57
C ASP A 455 -19.37 5.49 -26.68
N ILE A 456 -18.95 5.49 -27.94
CA ILE A 456 -19.78 5.80 -29.13
C ILE A 456 -20.04 4.57 -30.01
N SER A 457 -20.11 3.38 -29.41
CA SER A 457 -20.46 2.14 -30.10
C SER A 457 -21.99 2.01 -30.22
N GLY A 458 -22.55 2.50 -31.32
CA GLY A 458 -23.95 2.31 -31.69
C GLY A 458 -24.63 3.58 -32.17
N ASP A 459 -25.26 3.52 -33.34
CA ASP A 459 -26.04 4.63 -33.88
C ASP A 459 -27.30 4.90 -33.05
N GLY A 460 -27.74 6.16 -33.04
CA GLY A 460 -28.96 6.59 -32.37
C GLY A 460 -28.80 6.92 -30.88
N ILE A 461 -27.61 6.77 -30.30
CA ILE A 461 -27.37 7.08 -28.89
C ILE A 461 -27.28 8.59 -28.69
N ASN A 462 -28.03 9.11 -27.71
CA ASN A 462 -27.95 10.50 -27.29
C ASN A 462 -26.84 10.69 -26.25
N PHE A 463 -26.03 11.72 -26.43
CA PHE A 463 -24.97 12.11 -25.52
C PHE A 463 -25.12 13.56 -25.08
N ARG A 464 -24.71 13.84 -23.85
CA ARG A 464 -24.47 15.18 -23.36
C ARG A 464 -22.97 15.38 -23.26
N LEU A 465 -22.44 16.22 -24.14
CA LEU A 465 -21.08 16.73 -24.01
C LEU A 465 -21.04 17.55 -22.72
N ILE A 466 -20.28 17.08 -21.72
CA ILE A 466 -20.31 17.63 -20.36
C ILE A 466 -20.18 19.17 -20.41
N ASP A 467 -21.10 19.86 -19.72
CA ASP A 467 -21.26 21.33 -19.65
C ASP A 467 -21.47 22.09 -20.97
N ALA A 468 -21.56 21.40 -22.11
CA ALA A 468 -21.68 22.02 -23.43
C ALA A 468 -23.10 21.86 -24.01
N ILE A 469 -23.31 20.82 -24.79
CA ILE A 469 -24.49 20.60 -25.64
C ILE A 469 -24.90 19.13 -25.66
N ASN A 470 -26.12 18.87 -26.12
CA ASN A 470 -26.67 17.54 -26.33
C ASN A 470 -26.60 17.20 -27.81
N VAL A 471 -26.16 15.99 -28.12
CA VAL A 471 -25.94 15.51 -29.47
C VAL A 471 -26.46 14.08 -29.62
N LYS A 472 -26.78 13.67 -30.85
CA LYS A 472 -27.13 12.29 -31.21
C LYS A 472 -26.04 11.73 -32.10
N PHE A 473 -25.52 10.54 -31.79
CA PHE A 473 -24.53 9.88 -32.62
C PHE A 473 -25.19 9.19 -33.82
N GLU A 474 -24.78 9.53 -35.03
CA GLU A 474 -25.29 8.97 -36.29
C GLU A 474 -24.20 8.95 -37.36
N GLU A 475 -24.06 7.81 -38.06
CA GLU A 475 -23.21 7.66 -39.25
C GLU A 475 -21.76 8.14 -39.02
N ASN A 476 -21.16 7.74 -37.89
CA ASN A 476 -19.82 8.12 -37.45
C ASN A 476 -19.60 9.57 -37.01
N ASP A 477 -20.62 10.44 -37.11
CA ASP A 477 -20.61 11.82 -36.66
C ASP A 477 -21.62 12.03 -35.51
N VAL A 478 -21.76 13.27 -35.06
CA VAL A 478 -22.81 13.65 -34.11
C VAL A 478 -23.67 14.78 -34.66
N ILE A 479 -24.97 14.71 -34.42
CA ILE A 479 -25.95 15.74 -34.81
C ILE A 479 -26.32 16.56 -33.57
N TYR A 480 -26.25 17.88 -33.69
CA TYR A 480 -26.71 18.79 -32.64
C TYR A 480 -28.20 18.56 -32.38
N HIS A 481 -28.56 18.40 -31.10
CA HIS A 481 -29.95 18.26 -30.67
C HIS A 481 -30.43 19.49 -29.91
N SER A 482 -29.79 19.80 -28.78
CA SER A 482 -30.19 20.91 -27.89
C SER A 482 -29.07 21.29 -26.92
N LYS A 483 -29.30 22.25 -26.01
CA LYS A 483 -28.29 22.70 -25.03
C LYS A 483 -28.63 22.33 -23.58
N SER A 484 -29.90 22.42 -23.20
CA SER A 484 -30.29 22.42 -21.79
C SER A 484 -30.07 21.05 -21.13
N LEU A 485 -29.85 21.05 -19.82
CA LEU A 485 -29.78 19.79 -19.05
C LEU A 485 -31.15 19.08 -19.04
N GLU A 486 -32.23 19.84 -19.03
CA GLU A 486 -33.61 19.32 -19.06
C GLU A 486 -33.86 18.51 -20.33
N ASP A 487 -33.46 19.02 -21.49
CA ASP A 487 -33.58 18.28 -22.75
C ASP A 487 -32.69 17.04 -22.77
N ALA A 488 -31.51 17.11 -22.15
CA ALA A 488 -30.62 15.96 -21.99
C ALA A 488 -31.33 14.83 -21.21
N HIS A 489 -32.06 15.16 -20.15
CA HIS A 489 -32.85 14.20 -19.40
C HIS A 489 -34.02 13.63 -20.24
N LYS A 490 -34.74 14.48 -20.98
CA LYS A 490 -35.85 14.06 -21.85
C LYS A 490 -35.40 13.03 -22.89
N ILE A 491 -34.24 13.24 -23.51
CA ILE A 491 -33.68 12.33 -24.52
C ILE A 491 -32.82 11.20 -23.94
N LYS A 492 -32.76 11.09 -22.60
CA LYS A 492 -31.94 10.11 -21.87
C LYS A 492 -30.46 10.12 -22.29
N ALA A 493 -29.91 11.33 -22.50
CA ALA A 493 -28.55 11.52 -22.94
C ALA A 493 -27.53 11.01 -21.91
N LYS A 494 -26.56 10.21 -22.36
CA LYS A 494 -25.43 9.79 -21.53
C LYS A 494 -24.39 10.90 -21.45
N MET A 495 -23.88 11.21 -20.26
CA MET A 495 -22.80 12.18 -20.10
C MET A 495 -21.51 11.63 -20.71
N ILE A 496 -20.83 12.44 -21.52
CA ILE A 496 -19.57 12.07 -22.17
C ILE A 496 -18.53 13.18 -22.09
N GLN A 497 -17.28 12.83 -21.75
CA GLN A 497 -16.16 13.76 -21.85
C GLN A 497 -15.79 13.96 -23.33
N TRP A 498 -15.35 15.17 -23.64
CA TRP A 498 -15.08 15.60 -25.01
C TRP A 498 -13.97 16.63 -25.01
N LEU A 499 -13.27 16.76 -26.15
CA LEU A 499 -12.25 17.78 -26.34
C LEU A 499 -12.39 18.41 -27.72
N PRO A 500 -12.20 19.73 -27.87
CA PRO A 500 -12.12 20.34 -29.19
C PRO A 500 -10.90 19.86 -29.96
N CYS A 501 -11.04 19.67 -31.28
CA CYS A 501 -9.98 19.09 -32.10
C CYS A 501 -8.68 19.91 -32.17
N ASP A 502 -8.75 21.21 -31.90
CA ASP A 502 -7.67 22.22 -32.01
C ASP A 502 -7.03 22.60 -30.67
N GLU A 503 -7.63 22.24 -29.54
CA GLU A 503 -7.13 22.58 -28.19
C GLU A 503 -6.71 21.35 -27.37
N VAL A 504 -6.05 20.39 -28.03
CA VAL A 504 -5.55 19.16 -27.39
C VAL A 504 -4.03 19.04 -27.37
N ILE A 505 -3.55 18.20 -26.46
CA ILE A 505 -2.20 17.62 -26.47
C ILE A 505 -2.31 16.09 -26.46
N LYS A 506 -1.36 15.39 -27.08
CA LYS A 506 -1.31 13.93 -27.03
C LYS A 506 -1.03 13.48 -25.60
N ALA A 507 -1.60 12.34 -25.21
CA ALA A 507 -1.34 11.75 -23.91
C ALA A 507 -1.19 10.23 -24.00
N LYS A 508 -0.31 9.71 -23.16
CA LYS A 508 -0.14 8.28 -22.89
C LYS A 508 -0.43 8.05 -21.41
N VAL A 509 -1.32 7.12 -21.11
CA VAL A 509 -1.55 6.66 -19.75
C VAL A 509 -1.06 5.22 -19.64
N ILE A 510 -0.04 5.00 -18.82
CA ILE A 510 0.49 3.68 -18.50
C ILE A 510 -0.40 3.07 -17.42
N MET A 511 -0.99 1.93 -17.72
CA MET A 511 -1.91 1.21 -16.85
C MET A 511 -1.15 0.29 -15.87
N PRO A 512 -1.79 -0.23 -14.80
CA PRO A 512 -1.12 -1.08 -13.81
C PRO A 512 -0.53 -2.39 -14.39
N ASP A 513 -1.06 -2.87 -15.51
CA ASP A 513 -0.55 -4.03 -16.26
C ASP A 513 0.58 -3.67 -17.25
N ALA A 514 1.07 -2.43 -17.19
CA ALA A 514 2.01 -1.81 -18.12
C ALA A 514 1.50 -1.62 -19.57
N SER A 515 0.22 -1.88 -19.84
CA SER A 515 -0.39 -1.49 -21.11
C SER A 515 -0.47 0.04 -21.24
N VAL A 516 -0.46 0.54 -22.48
CA VAL A 516 -0.47 1.99 -22.75
C VAL A 516 -1.76 2.39 -23.44
N VAL A 517 -2.57 3.19 -22.75
CA VAL A 517 -3.75 3.83 -23.35
C VAL A 517 -3.32 5.16 -23.97
N LYS A 518 -3.39 5.24 -25.29
CA LYS A 518 -3.10 6.46 -26.04
C LYS A 518 -4.36 7.30 -26.19
N GLY A 519 -4.21 8.62 -26.14
CA GLY A 519 -5.31 9.52 -26.41
C GLY A 519 -4.91 10.97 -26.48
N VAL A 520 -5.88 11.84 -26.19
CA VAL A 520 -5.69 13.29 -26.12
C VAL A 520 -6.26 13.84 -24.83
N VAL A 521 -5.63 14.89 -24.29
CA VAL A 521 -6.04 15.58 -23.07
C VAL A 521 -6.14 17.09 -23.35
N GLU A 522 -6.95 17.82 -22.59
CA GLU A 522 -7.05 19.27 -22.76
C GLU A 522 -5.73 19.99 -22.48
N LYS A 523 -5.43 21.06 -23.23
CA LYS A 523 -4.20 21.87 -23.04
C LYS A 523 -4.08 22.50 -21.64
N ASN A 524 -5.19 22.67 -20.90
CA ASN A 524 -5.14 23.27 -19.57
C ASN A 524 -4.28 22.47 -18.57
N ILE A 525 -4.12 21.16 -18.78
CA ILE A 525 -3.27 20.30 -17.93
C ILE A 525 -1.79 20.69 -17.97
N LEU A 526 -1.33 21.44 -18.98
CA LEU A 526 0.06 21.92 -19.08
C LEU A 526 0.46 22.90 -17.96
N LYS A 527 -0.50 23.34 -17.15
CA LYS A 527 -0.26 24.14 -15.94
C LYS A 527 0.12 23.30 -14.71
N GLU A 528 -0.16 22.00 -14.75
CA GLU A 528 0.28 21.05 -13.74
C GLU A 528 1.78 20.80 -13.85
N LYS A 529 2.34 20.17 -12.83
CA LYS A 529 3.77 19.83 -12.73
C LYS A 529 3.96 18.32 -12.75
N THR A 530 5.17 17.89 -13.06
CA THR A 530 5.58 16.50 -12.86
C THR A 530 5.35 16.09 -11.41
N ASN A 531 4.82 14.88 -11.21
CA ASN A 531 4.36 14.29 -9.95
C ASN A 531 3.01 14.77 -9.42
N ASP A 532 2.36 15.76 -10.04
CA ASP A 532 0.99 16.11 -9.66
C ASP A 532 0.05 14.93 -9.98
N ILE A 533 -0.92 14.73 -9.08
CA ILE A 533 -1.98 13.74 -9.28
C ILE A 533 -3.21 14.48 -9.78
N VAL A 534 -3.72 14.03 -10.92
CA VAL A 534 -4.91 14.59 -11.56
C VAL A 534 -6.00 13.54 -11.64
N GLN A 535 -7.25 14.00 -11.76
CA GLN A 535 -8.38 13.16 -12.08
C GLN A 535 -8.72 13.33 -13.56
N LEU A 536 -8.50 12.28 -14.33
CA LEU A 536 -9.00 12.17 -15.69
C LEU A 536 -10.49 11.78 -15.62
N GLU A 537 -11.39 12.74 -15.82
CA GLU A 537 -12.82 12.54 -15.57
C GLU A 537 -13.38 11.37 -16.39
N ARG A 538 -14.19 10.52 -15.74
CA ARG A 538 -14.74 9.28 -16.29
C ARG A 538 -13.68 8.23 -16.70
N PHE A 539 -12.40 8.43 -16.36
CA PHE A 539 -11.31 7.49 -16.61
C PHE A 539 -10.64 7.02 -15.29
N GLY A 540 -10.20 7.95 -14.45
CA GLY A 540 -9.62 7.67 -13.14
C GLY A 540 -8.55 8.69 -12.72
N PHE A 541 -7.91 8.43 -11.59
CA PHE A 541 -6.77 9.21 -11.10
C PHE A 541 -5.48 8.74 -11.75
N ALA A 542 -4.60 9.70 -12.08
CA ALA A 542 -3.29 9.41 -12.65
C ALA A 542 -2.25 10.41 -12.15
N ARG A 543 -1.01 9.96 -11.97
CA ARG A 543 0.14 10.82 -11.69
C ARG A 543 0.78 11.25 -13.01
N ILE A 544 1.11 12.52 -13.13
CA ILE A 544 1.88 13.03 -14.26
C ILE A 544 3.34 12.61 -14.10
N ASP A 545 3.84 11.79 -15.01
CA ASP A 545 5.23 11.29 -15.00
C ASP A 545 6.15 12.18 -15.83
N LYS A 546 5.63 12.72 -16.95
CA LYS A 546 6.38 13.61 -17.83
C LYS A 546 5.45 14.58 -18.56
N ILE A 547 5.86 15.84 -18.66
CA ILE A 547 5.21 16.88 -19.46
C ILE A 547 6.17 17.33 -20.55
N ASP A 548 5.88 17.00 -21.81
CA ASP A 548 6.55 17.57 -22.97
C ASP A 548 5.60 18.55 -23.70
N LYS A 549 6.14 19.42 -24.56
CA LYS A 549 5.32 20.38 -25.34
C LYS A 549 4.27 19.72 -26.23
N ASN A 550 4.51 18.48 -26.66
CA ASN A 550 3.69 17.78 -27.66
C ASN A 550 2.97 16.54 -27.10
N GLU A 551 3.41 16.00 -25.96
CA GLU A 551 2.86 14.78 -25.37
C GLU A 551 3.03 14.78 -23.85
N ILE A 552 2.04 14.23 -23.14
CA ILE A 552 2.11 14.03 -21.69
C ILE A 552 2.07 12.54 -21.39
N THR A 553 2.93 12.09 -20.47
CA THR A 553 2.95 10.72 -19.99
C THR A 553 2.42 10.70 -18.55
N LEU A 554 1.41 9.88 -18.31
CA LEU A 554 0.80 9.68 -16.99
C LEU A 554 0.84 8.20 -16.60
N TYR A 555 0.92 7.94 -15.30
CA TYR A 555 0.75 6.60 -14.73
C TYR A 555 -0.59 6.51 -14.02
N TYR A 556 -1.37 5.50 -14.38
CA TYR A 556 -2.68 5.26 -13.79
C TYR A 556 -2.55 4.81 -12.33
N SER A 557 -3.32 5.46 -11.46
CA SER A 557 -3.42 5.09 -10.05
C SER A 557 -4.54 4.07 -9.87
N HIS A 558 -5.78 4.55 -10.00
CA HIS A 558 -7.04 3.82 -9.82
C HIS A 558 -8.23 4.66 -10.30
N LYS A 559 -9.43 4.07 -10.35
CA LYS A 559 -10.67 4.79 -10.69
C LYS A 559 -11.04 5.88 -9.67
#